data_AF-A0A844H768-F1
#
_entry.id   AF-A0A844H768-F1
#
_cell.length_a   1.000
_cell.length_b   1.000
_cell.length_c   1.000
_cell.angle_alpha   90.00
_cell.angle_beta   90.00
_cell.angle_gamma   90.00
#
_symmetry.space_group_name_H-M   'P 1'
#
loop_
_entity.id
_entity.type
_entity.pdbx_description
1 polymer ?
#
loop_
_entity_poly.entity_id
_entity_poly.type
_entity_poly.pdbx_seq_one_letter_code
_entity_poly.pdbx_strand_id
1 'polypeptide(L)'
;MGGLPAALDAPGLRLTLTELMALRPPPRSPRQRPASRRPGAIAARVAGQGMDLREIRAFAEGDDLRRVDPSATARTGQLHVRSFHEDRDDSTLLIADFRGPLLWGTQGALRSVRAGRLLARLGWRALARGGSVGLMLLGREAPLVLAPGGGSGQMHSVCTALARGHDLALLAQARAQGAAHPADLAPALLRAARVAPMGARVHLATGIEALTGADAALSRLAQGRRLQIHLLMDRAEADPAPVALAVSDGTHSRFGRLSPVAVQPLLAHLRGLGAHPELVAPDDAG
;
A
#
# COMPACT_ATOMS: atom_id res chain seq x y z
N MET A 1 -6.09 26.99 13.52
CA MET A 1 -5.46 26.08 12.54
C MET A 1 -5.15 26.90 11.30
N GLY A 2 -3.87 27.18 11.02
CA GLY A 2 -3.51 27.90 9.78
C GLY A 2 -3.80 27.02 8.57
N GLY A 3 -4.59 27.52 7.63
CA GLY A 3 -4.85 26.82 6.37
C GLY A 3 -3.57 26.66 5.55
N LEU A 4 -3.58 25.71 4.61
CA LEU A 4 -2.52 25.61 3.61
C LEU A 4 -2.47 26.89 2.76
N PRO A 5 -1.28 27.37 2.37
CA PRO A 5 -1.15 28.45 1.40
C PRO A 5 -1.91 28.10 0.11
N ALA A 6 -2.65 29.05 -0.45
CA ALA A 6 -3.44 28.85 -1.67
C ALA A 6 -2.60 28.32 -2.86
N ALA A 7 -1.33 28.69 -2.93
CA ALA A 7 -0.40 28.21 -3.96
C ALA A 7 -0.14 26.69 -3.93
N LEU A 8 -0.35 26.04 -2.78
CA LEU A 8 -0.21 24.59 -2.63
C LEU A 8 -1.53 23.85 -2.90
N ASP A 9 -2.66 24.55 -2.98
CA ASP A 9 -3.97 23.96 -3.21
C ASP A 9 -4.24 23.77 -4.70
N ALA A 10 -3.44 22.90 -5.34
CA ALA A 10 -3.54 22.59 -6.76
C ALA A 10 -3.43 21.08 -7.02
N PRO A 11 -4.09 20.57 -8.09
CA PRO A 11 -3.95 19.18 -8.51
C PRO A 11 -2.48 18.81 -8.70
N GLY A 12 -2.09 17.66 -8.15
CA GLY A 12 -0.71 17.19 -8.23
C GLY A 12 0.24 17.81 -7.20
N LEU A 13 -0.11 18.93 -6.57
CA LEU A 13 0.65 19.51 -5.46
C LEU A 13 0.12 19.08 -4.10
N ARG A 14 -1.19 18.87 -3.98
CA ARG A 14 -1.86 18.49 -2.73
C ARG A 14 -2.72 17.25 -2.93
N LEU A 15 -2.71 16.35 -1.94
CA LEU A 15 -3.65 15.24 -1.86
C LEU A 15 -4.94 15.66 -1.17
N THR A 16 -6.08 15.42 -1.82
CA THR A 16 -7.40 15.68 -1.21
C THR A 16 -8.17 14.39 -0.92
N LEU A 17 -9.02 14.42 0.10
CA LEU A 17 -9.90 13.29 0.41
C LEU A 17 -10.82 12.96 -0.78
N THR A 18 -11.39 13.99 -1.42
CA THR A 18 -12.30 13.84 -2.57
C THR A 18 -11.63 13.08 -3.70
N GLU A 19 -10.41 13.48 -4.06
CA GLU A 19 -9.59 12.80 -5.07
C GLU A 19 -9.31 11.35 -4.69
N LEU A 20 -8.83 11.09 -3.47
CA LEU A 20 -8.50 9.73 -3.03
C LEU A 20 -9.72 8.80 -2.95
N MET A 21 -10.88 9.34 -2.61
CA MET A 21 -12.16 8.61 -2.63
C MET A 21 -12.62 8.31 -4.06
N ALA A 22 -12.38 9.20 -5.01
CA ALA A 22 -12.70 8.99 -6.42
C ALA A 22 -11.89 7.85 -7.06
N LEU A 23 -10.72 7.50 -6.49
CA LEU A 23 -9.89 6.36 -6.94
C LEU A 23 -10.48 4.98 -6.60
N ARG A 24 -11.68 4.92 -6.00
CA ARG A 24 -12.37 3.65 -5.76
C ARG A 24 -12.63 2.95 -7.11
N PRO A 25 -12.18 1.70 -7.30
CA PRO A 25 -12.48 0.98 -8.53
C PRO A 25 -14.00 0.76 -8.63
N PRO A 26 -14.56 0.72 -9.85
CA PRO A 26 -15.96 0.42 -10.04
C PRO A 26 -16.30 -0.92 -9.38
N PRO A 27 -17.52 -1.07 -8.84
CA PRO A 27 -17.95 -2.35 -8.29
C PRO A 27 -17.77 -3.41 -9.36
N ARG A 28 -16.99 -4.44 -9.06
CA ARG A 28 -16.90 -5.59 -9.95
C ARG A 28 -18.30 -6.18 -10.03
N SER A 29 -18.83 -6.31 -11.24
CA SER A 29 -20.01 -7.13 -11.47
C SER A 29 -19.74 -8.47 -10.80
N PRO A 30 -20.66 -8.99 -9.97
CA PRO A 30 -20.49 -10.32 -9.41
C PRO A 30 -20.24 -11.23 -10.59
N ARG A 31 -19.07 -11.89 -10.63
CA ARG A 31 -18.88 -13.03 -11.53
C ARG A 31 -20.11 -13.89 -11.30
N GLN A 32 -20.91 -14.11 -12.35
CA GLN A 32 -22.10 -14.95 -12.25
C GLN A 32 -21.63 -16.27 -11.67
N ARG A 33 -21.82 -16.44 -10.37
CA ARG A 33 -21.67 -17.72 -9.71
C ARG A 33 -22.78 -18.55 -10.32
N PRO A 34 -22.50 -19.68 -11.00
CA PRO A 34 -23.57 -20.55 -11.42
C PRO A 34 -24.45 -20.82 -10.20
N ALA A 35 -25.73 -20.53 -10.32
CA ALA A 35 -26.67 -20.55 -9.21
C ALA A 35 -26.84 -21.99 -8.71
N SER A 36 -25.97 -22.46 -7.81
CA SER A 36 -26.17 -23.71 -7.09
C SER A 36 -27.09 -23.46 -5.88
N ARG A 37 -28.38 -23.37 -6.23
CA ARG A 37 -29.57 -23.96 -5.58
C ARG A 37 -29.90 -23.69 -4.10
N ARG A 38 -31.16 -23.21 -3.99
CA ARG A 38 -32.24 -23.44 -3.01
C ARG A 38 -32.42 -22.41 -1.87
N PRO A 39 -33.62 -21.81 -1.75
CA PRO A 39 -33.99 -20.97 -0.61
C PRO A 39 -34.15 -21.82 0.67
N GLY A 40 -33.63 -21.33 1.80
CA GLY A 40 -33.90 -21.91 3.12
C GLY A 40 -32.70 -22.20 4.04
N ALA A 41 -31.45 -21.95 3.62
CA ALA A 41 -30.30 -22.18 4.50
C ALA A 41 -30.09 -20.97 5.44
N ILE A 42 -30.56 -21.09 6.68
CA ILE A 42 -30.23 -20.17 7.77
C ILE A 42 -28.72 -20.27 8.02
N ALA A 43 -27.99 -19.17 7.84
CA ALA A 43 -26.58 -19.09 8.19
C ALA A 43 -26.45 -19.09 9.73
N ALA A 44 -26.10 -20.25 10.30
CA ALA A 44 -25.73 -20.34 11.70
C ALA A 44 -24.38 -19.63 11.90
N ARG A 45 -24.42 -18.53 12.64
CA ARG A 45 -23.25 -17.76 13.06
C ARG A 45 -22.64 -18.48 14.27
N VAL A 46 -21.47 -19.09 14.11
CA VAL A 46 -20.65 -19.54 15.23
C VAL A 46 -19.32 -18.80 15.14
N ALA A 47 -19.01 -18.07 16.21
CA ALA A 47 -17.78 -17.30 16.33
C ALA A 47 -16.61 -18.21 16.74
N GLY A 48 -15.44 -17.92 16.20
CA GLY A 48 -14.15 -18.38 16.71
C GLY A 48 -13.57 -19.57 15.96
N GLN A 49 -12.43 -19.34 15.31
CA GLN A 49 -11.56 -20.29 14.60
C GLN A 49 -11.81 -20.44 13.09
N GLY A 50 -11.57 -19.37 12.34
CA GLY A 50 -10.73 -19.36 11.13
C GLY A 50 -11.10 -20.26 9.94
N MET A 51 -12.35 -20.72 9.83
CA MET A 51 -12.84 -21.48 8.69
C MET A 51 -14.34 -21.23 8.49
N ASP A 52 -14.70 -20.35 7.54
CA ASP A 52 -16.09 -20.19 7.13
C ASP A 52 -16.50 -21.38 6.24
N LEU A 53 -17.58 -22.09 6.55
CA LEU A 53 -18.13 -23.13 5.67
C LEU A 53 -18.57 -22.50 4.35
N ARG A 54 -17.84 -22.77 3.27
CA ARG A 54 -18.11 -22.20 1.94
C ARG A 54 -19.25 -22.93 1.25
N GLU A 55 -19.18 -24.25 1.21
CA GLU A 55 -20.18 -25.12 0.58
C GLU A 55 -19.98 -26.58 1.00
N ILE A 56 -21.03 -27.38 0.89
CA ILE A 56 -20.98 -28.84 0.98
C ILE A 56 -21.15 -29.38 -0.45
N ARG A 57 -20.16 -30.13 -0.95
CA ARG A 57 -20.17 -30.70 -2.30
C ARG A 57 -19.94 -32.20 -2.28
N ALA A 58 -20.23 -32.88 -3.39
CA ALA A 58 -19.85 -34.27 -3.56
C ALA A 58 -18.32 -34.44 -3.48
N PHE A 59 -17.89 -35.53 -2.86
CA PHE A 59 -16.50 -35.94 -2.76
C PHE A 59 -15.91 -36.16 -4.16
N ALA A 60 -14.70 -35.68 -4.35
CA ALA A 60 -13.86 -35.99 -5.51
C ALA A 60 -12.58 -36.67 -5.04
N GLU A 61 -12.00 -37.47 -5.94
CA GLU A 61 -10.75 -38.17 -5.68
C GLU A 61 -9.63 -37.17 -5.36
N GLY A 62 -8.95 -37.38 -4.21
CA GLY A 62 -7.97 -36.44 -3.65
C GLY A 62 -8.50 -35.52 -2.54
N ASP A 63 -9.80 -35.54 -2.26
CA ASP A 63 -10.35 -34.82 -1.09
C ASP A 63 -9.95 -35.47 0.24
N ASP A 64 -9.73 -34.63 1.26
CA ASP A 64 -9.43 -35.08 2.62
C ASP A 64 -10.69 -35.67 3.30
N LEU A 65 -10.66 -36.97 3.58
CA LEU A 65 -11.74 -37.70 4.24
C LEU A 65 -12.10 -37.14 5.62
N ARG A 66 -11.18 -36.42 6.29
CA ARG A 66 -11.46 -35.75 7.56
C ARG A 66 -12.46 -34.60 7.44
N ARG A 67 -12.70 -34.12 6.22
CA ARG A 67 -13.62 -33.02 5.92
C ARG A 67 -15.00 -33.51 5.46
N VAL A 68 -15.26 -34.81 5.51
CA VAL A 68 -16.57 -35.39 5.13
C VAL A 68 -17.68 -34.83 6.03
N ASP A 69 -18.81 -34.47 5.41
CA ASP A 69 -20.04 -34.12 6.13
C ASP A 69 -20.90 -35.38 6.32
N PRO A 70 -20.99 -35.94 7.54
CA PRO A 70 -21.75 -37.16 7.77
C PRO A 70 -23.26 -36.96 7.58
N SER A 71 -23.80 -35.77 7.84
CA SER A 71 -25.24 -35.49 7.72
C SER A 71 -25.71 -35.39 6.27
N ALA A 72 -24.95 -34.72 5.41
CA ALA A 72 -25.22 -34.63 3.98
C ALA A 72 -24.98 -35.99 3.30
N THR A 73 -23.95 -36.72 3.73
CA THR A 73 -23.68 -38.07 3.24
C THR A 73 -24.81 -39.04 3.61
N ALA A 74 -25.27 -39.03 4.85
CA ALA A 74 -26.38 -39.88 5.29
C ALA A 74 -27.69 -39.58 4.56
N ARG A 75 -27.96 -38.30 4.24
CA ARG A 75 -29.19 -37.89 3.54
C ARG A 75 -29.20 -38.26 2.05
N THR A 76 -28.05 -38.23 1.40
CA THR A 76 -27.94 -38.38 -0.06
C THR A 76 -27.45 -39.76 -0.49
N GLY A 77 -26.87 -40.54 0.42
CA GLY A 77 -26.22 -41.82 0.11
C GLY A 77 -24.91 -41.67 -0.68
N GLN A 78 -24.45 -40.44 -0.93
CA GLN A 78 -23.20 -40.13 -1.63
C GLN A 78 -22.27 -39.36 -0.70
N LEU A 79 -20.96 -39.62 -0.80
CA LEU A 79 -19.98 -38.96 0.05
C LEU A 79 -19.93 -37.45 -0.24
N HIS A 80 -20.14 -36.63 0.79
CA HIS A 80 -20.08 -35.17 0.70
C HIS A 80 -18.95 -34.62 1.58
N VAL A 81 -18.26 -33.59 1.09
CA VAL A 81 -17.14 -32.93 1.78
C VAL A 81 -17.49 -31.47 2.06
N ARG A 82 -17.17 -31.01 3.27
CA ARG A 82 -17.21 -29.60 3.66
C ARG A 82 -16.03 -28.87 3.02
N SER A 83 -16.31 -27.95 2.12
CA SER A 83 -15.32 -26.97 1.67
C SER A 83 -15.34 -25.80 2.65
N PHE A 84 -14.21 -25.51 3.27
CA PHE A 84 -14.02 -24.34 4.12
C PHE A 84 -13.36 -23.21 3.31
N HIS A 85 -13.71 -21.97 3.59
CA HIS A 85 -12.88 -20.81 3.28
C HIS A 85 -11.72 -20.86 4.25
N GLU A 86 -10.48 -20.91 3.74
CA GLU A 86 -9.33 -20.70 4.59
C GLU A 86 -9.35 -19.22 4.97
N ASP A 87 -9.65 -18.94 6.25
CA ASP A 87 -9.73 -17.59 6.78
C ASP A 87 -8.29 -17.07 6.96
N ARG A 88 -7.67 -16.69 5.83
CA ARG A 88 -6.48 -15.86 5.89
C ARG A 88 -6.95 -14.44 6.10
N ASP A 89 -6.55 -13.88 7.21
CA ASP A 89 -6.61 -12.44 7.46
C ASP A 89 -5.74 -11.76 6.36
N ASP A 90 -6.34 -11.34 5.22
CA ASP A 90 -5.66 -10.61 4.12
C ASP A 90 -5.38 -9.18 4.61
N SER A 91 -4.50 -9.08 5.59
CA SER A 91 -4.09 -7.84 6.21
C SER A 91 -3.07 -7.13 5.32
N THR A 92 -3.41 -5.91 4.94
CA THR A 92 -2.58 -5.05 4.11
C THR A 92 -2.13 -3.83 4.92
N LEU A 93 -0.83 -3.63 5.05
CA LEU A 93 -0.26 -2.39 5.60
C LEU A 93 0.21 -1.49 4.45
N LEU A 94 -0.33 -0.28 4.37
CA LEU A 94 0.12 0.77 3.47
C LEU A 94 1.11 1.68 4.21
N ILE A 95 2.28 1.94 3.63
CA ILE A 95 3.28 2.85 4.21
C ILE A 95 3.54 3.97 3.20
N ALA A 96 3.08 5.19 3.53
CA ALA A 96 3.24 6.38 2.69
C ALA A 96 4.42 7.21 3.18
N ASP A 97 5.39 7.45 2.32
CA ASP A 97 6.50 8.36 2.60
C ASP A 97 6.18 9.79 2.17
N PHE A 98 5.90 10.67 3.14
CA PHE A 98 5.69 12.11 2.94
C PHE A 98 6.85 12.95 3.50
N ARG A 99 8.05 12.36 3.59
CA ARG A 99 9.26 13.09 3.95
C ARG A 99 9.73 13.98 2.80
N GLY A 100 10.60 14.94 3.13
CA GLY A 100 11.13 15.95 2.20
C GLY A 100 11.56 15.40 0.82
N PRO A 101 12.28 14.26 0.73
CA PRO A 101 12.68 13.68 -0.56
C PRO A 101 11.55 13.30 -1.52
N LEU A 102 10.29 13.22 -1.07
CA LEU A 102 9.14 12.97 -1.95
C LEU A 102 8.27 14.21 -2.19
N LEU A 103 8.54 15.34 -1.52
CA LEU A 103 7.76 16.58 -1.63
C LEU A 103 8.22 17.46 -2.81
N TRP A 104 8.60 16.82 -3.93
CA TRP A 104 8.99 17.47 -5.18
C TRP A 104 8.58 16.59 -6.39
N GLY A 105 8.57 17.19 -7.58
CA GLY A 105 8.31 16.51 -8.85
C GLY A 105 8.36 17.49 -10.02
N THR A 106 8.69 17.02 -11.23
CA THR A 106 8.82 17.85 -12.44
C THR A 106 7.67 17.70 -13.41
N GLN A 107 6.90 16.61 -13.33
CA GLN A 107 5.79 16.34 -14.25
C GLN A 107 4.46 16.14 -13.54
N GLY A 108 3.67 17.21 -13.47
CA GLY A 108 2.23 17.17 -13.14
C GLY A 108 1.87 16.84 -11.70
N ALA A 109 2.73 16.16 -10.93
CA ALA A 109 2.50 15.88 -9.52
C ALA A 109 3.80 15.64 -8.72
N LEU A 110 3.76 15.94 -7.42
CA LEU A 110 4.79 15.57 -6.47
C LEU A 110 4.87 14.03 -6.35
N ARG A 111 6.07 13.49 -6.13
CA ARG A 111 6.27 12.05 -5.86
C ARG A 111 5.43 11.57 -4.67
N SER A 112 5.25 12.40 -3.64
CA SER A 112 4.38 12.13 -2.48
C SER A 112 2.90 12.01 -2.85
N VAL A 113 2.42 12.86 -3.77
CA VAL A 113 1.03 12.81 -4.25
C VAL A 113 0.81 11.51 -5.01
N ARG A 114 1.75 11.15 -5.88
CA ARG A 114 1.73 9.87 -6.62
C ARG A 114 1.74 8.67 -5.67
N ALA A 115 2.55 8.71 -4.61
CA ALA A 115 2.58 7.69 -3.56
C ALA A 115 1.20 7.53 -2.88
N GLY A 116 0.56 8.62 -2.47
CA GLY A 116 -0.75 8.59 -1.82
C GLY A 116 -1.84 8.01 -2.73
N ARG A 117 -1.88 8.41 -4.01
CA ARG A 117 -2.85 7.87 -5.00
C ARG A 117 -2.65 6.39 -5.26
N LEU A 118 -1.40 5.94 -5.38
CA LEU A 118 -1.07 4.52 -5.51
C LEU A 118 -1.56 3.71 -4.30
N LEU A 119 -1.22 4.15 -3.09
CA LEU A 119 -1.61 3.46 -1.86
C LEU A 119 -3.12 3.44 -1.66
N ALA A 120 -3.85 4.51 -1.99
CA ALA A 120 -5.31 4.51 -1.95
C ALA A 120 -5.92 3.45 -2.88
N ARG A 121 -5.42 3.33 -4.12
CA ARG A 121 -5.86 2.29 -5.07
C ARG A 121 -5.53 0.89 -4.56
N LEU A 122 -4.37 0.69 -3.95
CA LEU A 122 -3.99 -0.59 -3.34
C LEU A 122 -4.87 -0.95 -2.14
N GLY A 123 -5.20 0.03 -1.29
CA GLY A 123 -6.14 -0.13 -0.18
C GLY A 123 -7.53 -0.55 -0.65
N TRP A 124 -8.07 0.12 -1.67
CA TRP A 124 -9.33 -0.29 -2.28
C TRP A 124 -9.28 -1.71 -2.86
N ARG A 125 -8.19 -2.06 -3.55
CA ARG A 125 -7.99 -3.42 -4.05
C ARG A 125 -7.90 -4.45 -2.93
N ALA A 126 -7.37 -4.09 -1.76
CA ALA A 126 -7.32 -4.95 -0.60
C ALA A 126 -8.71 -5.21 -0.01
N LEU A 127 -9.50 -4.16 0.21
CA LEU A 127 -10.88 -4.33 0.66
C LEU A 127 -11.75 -5.08 -0.34
N ALA A 128 -11.53 -4.91 -1.65
CA ALA A 128 -12.24 -5.67 -2.68
C ALA A 128 -11.97 -7.18 -2.64
N ARG A 129 -10.90 -7.62 -1.96
CA ARG A 129 -10.61 -9.03 -1.70
C ARG A 129 -11.18 -9.54 -0.37
N GLY A 130 -11.87 -8.68 0.39
CA GLY A 130 -12.36 -9.00 1.74
C GLY A 130 -11.31 -8.83 2.84
N GLY A 131 -10.15 -8.24 2.53
CA GLY A 131 -9.07 -8.03 3.49
C GLY A 131 -9.24 -6.81 4.40
N SER A 132 -8.28 -6.62 5.30
CA SER A 132 -8.16 -5.44 6.17
C SER A 132 -7.04 -4.52 5.70
N VAL A 133 -7.17 -3.20 5.92
CA VAL A 133 -6.20 -2.19 5.50
C VAL A 133 -5.77 -1.35 6.69
N GLY A 134 -4.48 -1.37 7.02
CA GLY A 134 -3.83 -0.43 7.93
C GLY A 134 -3.00 0.60 7.18
N LEU A 135 -2.60 1.67 7.86
CA LEU A 135 -1.81 2.77 7.30
C LEU A 135 -0.70 3.17 8.25
N MET A 136 0.48 3.47 7.71
CA MET A 136 1.56 4.18 8.38
C MET A 136 1.99 5.35 7.52
N LEU A 137 2.09 6.55 8.12
CA LEU A 137 2.55 7.75 7.44
C LEU A 137 3.93 8.13 7.96
N LEU A 138 4.87 8.34 7.05
CA LEU A 138 6.21 8.81 7.36
C LEU A 138 6.30 10.30 7.04
N GLY A 139 6.83 11.09 7.96
CA GLY A 139 6.98 12.53 7.81
C GLY A 139 8.07 13.06 8.72
N ARG A 140 8.08 14.37 9.00
CA ARG A 140 9.08 14.96 9.91
C ARG A 140 8.89 14.58 11.38
N GLU A 141 7.67 14.28 11.76
CA GLU A 141 7.32 13.90 13.13
C GLU A 141 7.19 12.38 13.27
N ALA A 142 6.81 11.94 14.47
CA ALA A 142 6.57 10.53 14.74
C ALA A 142 5.56 9.94 13.73
N PRO A 143 5.80 8.73 13.20
CA PRO A 143 4.88 8.10 12.26
C PRO A 143 3.48 7.94 12.85
N LEU A 144 2.46 8.39 12.11
CA LEU A 144 1.07 8.11 12.40
C LEU A 144 0.75 6.68 11.96
N VAL A 145 0.04 5.93 12.81
CA VAL A 145 -0.37 4.55 12.52
C VAL A 145 -1.88 4.41 12.69
N LEU A 146 -2.54 3.86 11.67
CA LEU A 146 -3.92 3.38 11.74
C LEU A 146 -3.91 1.85 11.74
N ALA A 147 -4.60 1.27 12.73
CA ALA A 147 -4.78 -0.18 12.80
C ALA A 147 -5.55 -0.70 11.58
N PRO A 148 -5.31 -1.96 11.16
CA PRO A 148 -6.06 -2.58 10.08
C PRO A 148 -7.56 -2.65 10.38
N GLY A 149 -8.38 -2.25 9.41
CA GLY A 149 -9.83 -2.36 9.48
C GLY A 149 -10.42 -2.78 8.12
N GLY A 150 -11.68 -3.19 8.12
CA GLY A 150 -12.40 -3.58 6.91
C GLY A 150 -13.43 -2.54 6.45
N GLY A 151 -13.89 -2.69 5.20
CA GLY A 151 -15.04 -1.93 4.68
C GLY A 151 -14.75 -0.47 4.29
N SER A 152 -15.73 0.17 3.67
CA SER A 152 -15.61 1.54 3.14
C SER A 152 -15.28 2.59 4.19
N GLY A 153 -15.77 2.43 5.43
CA GLY A 153 -15.44 3.31 6.55
C GLY A 153 -13.94 3.32 6.88
N GLN A 154 -13.28 2.16 6.78
CA GLN A 154 -11.82 2.11 6.92
C GLN A 154 -11.13 2.89 5.80
N MET A 155 -11.51 2.70 4.54
CA MET A 155 -10.88 3.46 3.45
C MET A 155 -11.13 4.97 3.56
N HIS A 156 -12.28 5.40 4.06
CA HIS A 156 -12.51 6.83 4.35
C HIS A 156 -11.49 7.35 5.38
N SER A 157 -11.26 6.59 6.45
CA SER A 157 -10.27 6.92 7.49
C SER A 157 -8.84 6.95 6.94
N VAL A 158 -8.47 5.95 6.14
CA VAL A 158 -7.17 5.86 5.46
C VAL A 158 -6.96 7.05 4.51
N CYS A 159 -7.93 7.38 3.66
CA CYS A 159 -7.80 8.50 2.72
C CYS A 159 -7.79 9.86 3.43
N THR A 160 -8.55 9.99 4.53
CA THR A 160 -8.52 11.19 5.37
C THR A 160 -7.15 11.37 6.00
N ALA A 161 -6.56 10.30 6.53
CA ALA A 161 -5.22 10.34 7.10
C ALA A 161 -4.14 10.62 6.06
N LEU A 162 -4.23 10.02 4.86
CA LEU A 162 -3.32 10.33 3.75
C LEU A 162 -3.38 11.82 3.38
N ALA A 163 -4.58 12.38 3.15
CA ALA A 163 -4.74 13.79 2.81
C ALA A 163 -4.23 14.72 3.93
N ARG A 164 -4.66 14.50 5.18
CA ARG A 164 -4.21 15.32 6.33
C ARG A 164 -2.72 15.21 6.60
N GLY A 165 -2.16 14.00 6.51
CA GLY A 165 -0.73 13.78 6.72
C GLY A 165 0.12 14.45 5.64
N HIS A 166 -0.37 14.46 4.40
CA HIS A 166 0.27 15.17 3.31
C HIS A 166 0.22 16.69 3.51
N ASP A 167 -0.94 17.24 3.91
CA ASP A 167 -1.09 18.66 4.26
C ASP A 167 -0.09 19.07 5.37
N LEU A 168 0.03 18.25 6.41
CA LEU A 168 0.99 18.48 7.50
C LEU A 168 2.44 18.44 7.01
N ALA A 169 2.77 17.51 6.11
CA ALA A 169 4.10 17.40 5.54
C ALA A 169 4.47 18.63 4.68
N LEU A 170 3.54 19.13 3.86
CA LEU A 170 3.72 20.35 3.08
C LEU A 170 3.96 21.57 3.99
N LEU A 171 3.14 21.73 5.04
CA LEU A 171 3.32 22.82 6.01
C LEU A 171 4.66 22.72 6.75
N ALA A 172 5.06 21.51 7.13
CA ALA A 172 6.33 21.28 7.82
C ALA A 172 7.53 21.57 6.89
N GLN A 173 7.43 21.23 5.61
CA GLN A 173 8.45 21.54 4.61
C GLN A 173 8.58 23.05 4.37
N ALA A 174 7.45 23.76 4.26
CA ALA A 174 7.44 25.22 4.11
C ALA A 174 8.10 25.94 5.31
N ARG A 175 7.86 25.45 6.54
CA ARG A 175 8.49 25.98 7.75
C ARG A 175 9.97 25.67 7.87
N ALA A 176 10.40 24.52 7.34
CA ALA A 176 11.77 24.06 7.45
C ALA A 176 12.77 24.84 6.57
N GLN A 177 12.31 25.66 5.62
CA GLN A 177 13.15 26.50 4.74
C GLN A 177 14.38 25.77 4.14
N GLY A 178 14.23 24.49 3.77
CA GLY A 178 15.32 23.69 3.21
C GLY A 178 16.21 22.97 4.23
N ALA A 179 15.91 23.05 5.53
CA ALA A 179 16.61 22.27 6.55
C ALA A 179 16.51 20.77 6.25
N ALA A 180 17.68 20.12 6.25
CA ALA A 180 17.85 18.72 5.93
C ALA A 180 16.82 17.85 6.67
N HIS A 181 16.25 16.92 5.92
CA HIS A 181 15.32 15.94 6.46
C HIS A 181 16.10 14.73 6.97
N PRO A 182 15.81 14.18 8.17
CA PRO A 182 16.39 12.91 8.57
C PRO A 182 15.97 11.85 7.54
N ALA A 183 16.93 11.41 6.73
CA ALA A 183 16.67 10.46 5.64
C ALA A 183 16.49 9.03 6.17
N ASP A 184 16.88 8.77 7.43
CA ASP A 184 16.89 7.43 7.99
C ASP A 184 15.48 6.84 8.09
N LEU A 185 15.23 5.84 7.26
CA LEU A 185 13.99 5.10 7.17
C LEU A 185 13.95 3.91 8.15
N ALA A 186 15.11 3.48 8.68
CA ALA A 186 15.20 2.26 9.46
C ALA A 186 14.31 2.25 10.72
N PRO A 187 14.22 3.30 11.55
CA PRO A 187 13.35 3.32 12.73
C PRO A 187 11.87 3.14 12.37
N ALA A 188 11.44 3.73 11.26
CA ALA A 188 10.07 3.60 10.77
C ALA A 188 9.78 2.18 10.26
N LEU A 189 10.71 1.57 9.53
CA LEU A 189 10.55 0.18 9.06
C LEU A 189 10.57 -0.82 10.22
N LEU A 190 11.39 -0.60 11.24
CA LEU A 190 11.36 -1.41 12.47
C LEU A 190 10.02 -1.26 13.21
N ARG A 191 9.43 -0.06 13.22
CA ARG A 191 8.06 0.13 13.73
C ARG A 191 7.04 -0.58 12.84
N ALA A 192 7.17 -0.50 11.51
CA ALA A 192 6.31 -1.23 10.57
C ALA A 192 6.33 -2.74 10.83
N ALA A 193 7.52 -3.31 11.10
CA ALA A 193 7.68 -4.72 11.41
C ALA A 193 7.02 -5.14 12.75
N ARG A 194 6.77 -4.19 13.67
CA ARG A 194 6.03 -4.45 14.92
C ARG A 194 4.51 -4.39 14.73
N VAL A 195 4.02 -3.54 13.82
CA VAL A 195 2.58 -3.33 13.63
C VAL A 195 1.98 -4.21 12.52
N ALA A 196 2.78 -4.61 11.54
CA ALA A 196 2.33 -5.53 10.49
C ALA A 196 2.27 -6.96 11.04
N PRO A 197 1.12 -7.65 10.98
CA PRO A 197 1.05 -9.06 11.38
C PRO A 197 1.90 -9.93 10.45
N MET A 198 2.22 -11.15 10.89
CA MET A 198 2.83 -12.14 10.00
C MET A 198 1.86 -12.53 8.90
N GLY A 199 2.39 -12.82 7.71
CA GLY A 199 1.59 -13.08 6.50
C GLY A 199 1.04 -11.83 5.82
N ALA A 200 1.16 -10.65 6.44
CA ALA A 200 0.64 -9.40 5.89
C ALA A 200 1.30 -9.03 4.56
N ARG A 201 0.54 -8.33 3.73
CA ARG A 201 1.05 -7.63 2.55
C ARG A 201 1.44 -6.21 2.96
N VAL A 202 2.68 -5.84 2.73
CA VAL A 202 3.17 -4.50 3.09
C VAL A 202 3.52 -3.77 1.80
N HIS A 203 2.92 -2.61 1.58
CA HIS A 203 3.25 -1.75 0.45
C HIS A 203 3.95 -0.50 0.96
N LEU A 204 5.23 -0.36 0.65
CA LEU A 204 6.03 0.82 0.96
C LEU A 204 6.15 1.70 -0.28
N ALA A 205 5.62 2.91 -0.24
CA ALA A 205 5.76 3.89 -1.31
C ALA A 205 6.78 4.94 -0.91
N THR A 206 7.98 4.89 -1.50
CA THR A 206 9.13 5.73 -1.12
C THR A 206 10.05 6.04 -2.32
N GLY A 207 11.08 6.84 -2.09
CA GLY A 207 12.14 7.18 -3.05
C GLY A 207 13.36 6.28 -2.88
N ILE A 208 14.25 6.30 -3.87
CA ILE A 208 15.52 5.55 -3.83
C ILE A 208 16.45 6.08 -2.73
N GLU A 209 16.39 7.37 -2.46
CA GLU A 209 17.25 8.11 -1.53
C GLU A 209 17.03 7.65 -0.09
N ALA A 210 15.80 7.25 0.21
CA ALA A 210 15.35 6.80 1.51
C ALA A 210 15.85 5.40 1.91
N LEU A 211 16.35 4.61 0.95
CA LEU A 211 16.69 3.20 1.19
C LEU A 211 18.14 3.01 1.69
N THR A 212 18.96 4.04 1.58
CA THR A 212 20.36 3.99 2.04
C THR A 212 20.40 3.69 3.54
N GLY A 213 21.10 2.61 3.93
CA GLY A 213 21.25 2.20 5.33
C GLY A 213 20.04 1.46 5.92
N ALA A 214 19.00 1.16 5.14
CA ALA A 214 17.77 0.54 5.63
C ALA A 214 17.76 -1.00 5.57
N ASP A 215 18.82 -1.65 5.08
CA ASP A 215 18.87 -3.08 4.75
C ASP A 215 18.38 -4.02 5.86
N ALA A 216 18.90 -3.83 7.08
CA ALA A 216 18.54 -4.66 8.23
C ALA A 216 17.05 -4.50 8.58
N ALA A 217 16.51 -3.29 8.49
CA ALA A 217 15.12 -3.00 8.79
C ALA A 217 14.17 -3.50 7.67
N LEU A 218 14.59 -3.39 6.40
CA LEU A 218 13.87 -3.96 5.26
C LEU A 218 13.80 -5.49 5.36
N SER A 219 14.93 -6.14 5.63
CA SER A 219 15.00 -7.59 5.82
C SER A 219 14.09 -8.04 6.96
N ARG A 220 14.11 -7.31 8.10
CA ARG A 220 13.23 -7.56 9.24
C ARG A 220 11.75 -7.41 8.88
N LEU A 221 11.40 -6.42 8.07
CA LEU A 221 10.02 -6.20 7.64
C LEU A 221 9.59 -7.28 6.63
N ALA A 222 10.47 -7.73 5.74
CA ALA A 222 10.20 -8.79 4.78
C ALA A 222 10.04 -10.18 5.42
N GLN A 223 10.66 -10.41 6.58
CA GLN A 223 10.55 -11.67 7.31
C GLN A 223 9.09 -12.01 7.64
N GLY A 224 8.60 -13.10 7.05
CA GLY A 224 7.24 -13.60 7.23
C GLY A 224 6.15 -12.77 6.55
N ARG A 225 6.49 -11.80 5.69
CA ARG A 225 5.54 -10.86 5.08
C ARG A 225 5.85 -10.67 3.60
N ARG A 226 4.86 -10.19 2.84
CA ARG A 226 5.05 -9.86 1.42
C ARG A 226 5.31 -8.36 1.31
N LEU A 227 6.60 -7.97 1.31
CA LEU A 227 7.00 -6.58 1.20
C LEU A 227 7.12 -6.16 -0.28
N GLN A 228 6.21 -5.32 -0.75
CA GLN A 228 6.30 -4.63 -2.03
C GLN A 228 6.82 -3.20 -1.83
N ILE A 229 7.86 -2.82 -2.56
CA ILE A 229 8.46 -1.49 -2.50
C ILE A 229 8.17 -0.78 -3.82
N HIS A 230 7.37 0.27 -3.74
CA HIS A 230 7.02 1.13 -4.84
C HIS A 230 7.99 2.30 -4.87
N LEU A 231 8.89 2.31 -5.84
CA LEU A 231 9.88 3.35 -6.04
C LEU A 231 9.27 4.46 -6.90
N LEU A 232 8.97 5.60 -6.27
CA LEU A 232 8.50 6.79 -6.95
C LEU A 232 9.71 7.48 -7.54
N MET A 233 9.88 7.44 -8.86
CA MET A 233 10.90 8.22 -9.55
C MET A 233 10.26 9.33 -10.36
N ASP A 234 10.90 10.49 -10.36
CA ASP A 234 10.55 11.60 -11.22
C ASP A 234 11.21 11.46 -12.60
N ARG A 235 10.64 12.10 -13.63
CA ARG A 235 11.22 12.08 -14.98
C ARG A 235 12.65 12.62 -14.99
N ALA A 236 12.93 13.67 -14.21
CA ALA A 236 14.28 14.23 -14.15
C ALA A 236 15.33 13.24 -13.61
N GLU A 237 14.91 12.19 -12.89
CA GLU A 237 15.81 11.14 -12.38
C GLU A 237 15.96 9.99 -13.39
N ALA A 238 14.88 9.65 -14.09
CA ALA A 238 14.82 8.50 -15.00
C ALA A 238 15.31 8.84 -16.43
N ASP A 239 14.93 10.00 -16.93
CA ASP A 239 15.22 10.50 -18.29
C ASP A 239 15.49 12.02 -18.23
N PRO A 240 16.62 12.44 -17.63
CA PRO A 240 16.99 13.85 -17.55
C PRO A 240 17.19 14.44 -18.95
N ALA A 241 16.82 15.73 -19.10
CA ALA A 241 17.10 16.46 -20.32
C ALA A 241 18.62 16.49 -20.60
N PRO A 242 19.08 16.31 -21.84
CA PRO A 242 20.51 16.23 -22.18
C PRO A 242 21.24 17.59 -22.14
N VAL A 243 20.59 18.62 -21.62
CA VAL A 243 21.10 19.99 -21.53
C VAL A 243 21.72 20.25 -20.16
N ALA A 244 22.70 21.16 -20.11
CA ALA A 244 23.18 21.66 -18.83
C ALA A 244 22.09 22.49 -18.17
N LEU A 245 21.76 22.17 -16.92
CA LEU A 245 20.79 22.88 -16.11
C LEU A 245 21.51 23.68 -15.04
N ALA A 246 20.99 24.87 -14.73
CA ALA A 246 21.38 25.58 -13.53
C ALA A 246 20.79 24.82 -12.32
N VAL A 247 21.65 24.23 -11.51
CA VAL A 247 21.30 23.57 -10.25
C VAL A 247 21.64 24.52 -9.13
N SER A 248 20.68 24.77 -8.24
CA SER A 248 20.87 25.61 -7.07
C SER A 248 20.43 24.90 -5.80
N ASP A 249 21.21 25.07 -4.73
CA ASP A 249 20.84 24.67 -3.37
C ASP A 249 20.19 25.81 -2.57
N GLY A 250 19.82 26.91 -3.26
CA GLY A 250 19.29 28.13 -2.67
C GLY A 250 20.37 29.14 -2.22
N THR A 251 21.63 28.73 -2.13
CA THR A 251 22.75 29.60 -1.75
C THR A 251 23.78 29.73 -2.88
N HIS A 252 24.03 28.64 -3.58
CA HIS A 252 24.96 28.54 -4.70
C HIS A 252 24.23 28.03 -5.94
N SER A 253 24.71 28.44 -7.10
CA SER A 253 24.20 27.97 -8.40
C SER A 253 25.36 27.49 -9.26
N ARG A 254 25.19 26.32 -9.87
CA ARG A 254 26.20 25.67 -10.73
C ARG A 254 25.51 25.15 -11.97
N PHE A 255 26.17 25.18 -13.12
CA PHE A 255 25.70 24.42 -14.27
C PHE A 255 26.15 22.98 -14.16
N GLY A 256 25.23 22.05 -14.37
CA GLY A 256 25.50 20.62 -14.34
C GLY A 256 24.60 19.87 -15.32
N ARG A 257 25.05 18.69 -15.77
CA ARG A 257 24.19 17.75 -16.49
C ARG A 257 23.74 16.67 -15.52
N LEU A 258 22.44 16.39 -15.52
CA LEU A 258 21.90 15.28 -14.76
C LEU A 258 22.18 13.98 -15.53
N SER A 259 22.52 12.92 -14.80
CA SER A 259 22.69 11.58 -15.36
C SER A 259 21.54 10.70 -14.91
N PRO A 260 20.99 9.83 -15.79
CA PRO A 260 19.96 8.88 -15.42
C PRO A 260 20.40 8.03 -14.23
N VAL A 261 19.51 7.82 -13.27
CA VAL A 261 19.83 6.98 -12.11
C VAL A 261 19.77 5.50 -12.49
N ALA A 262 20.88 4.78 -12.28
CA ALA A 262 20.96 3.34 -12.52
C ALA A 262 20.22 2.55 -11.41
N VAL A 263 18.98 2.16 -11.67
CA VAL A 263 18.12 1.48 -10.69
C VAL A 263 18.30 -0.03 -10.61
N GLN A 264 18.80 -0.67 -11.67
CA GLN A 264 18.84 -2.14 -11.73
C GLN A 264 19.65 -2.80 -10.60
N PRO A 265 20.84 -2.28 -10.21
CA PRO A 265 21.59 -2.81 -9.07
C PRO A 265 20.78 -2.72 -7.77
N LEU A 266 20.09 -1.59 -7.55
CA LEU A 266 19.23 -1.40 -6.38
C LEU A 266 18.06 -2.38 -6.37
N LEU A 267 17.38 -2.57 -7.51
CA LEU A 267 16.27 -3.53 -7.61
C LEU A 267 16.73 -4.96 -7.32
N ALA A 268 17.91 -5.35 -7.81
CA ALA A 268 18.49 -6.67 -7.52
C ALA A 268 18.83 -6.81 -6.03
N HIS A 269 19.45 -5.78 -5.43
CA HIS A 269 19.77 -5.73 -4.00
C HIS A 269 18.53 -5.89 -3.12
N LEU A 270 17.47 -5.11 -3.37
CA LEU A 270 16.21 -5.18 -2.63
C LEU A 270 15.54 -6.55 -2.72
N ARG A 271 15.61 -7.22 -3.89
CA ARG A 271 15.13 -8.61 -4.03
C ARG A 271 15.93 -9.58 -3.17
N GLY A 272 17.25 -9.38 -3.06
CA GLY A 272 18.12 -10.14 -2.15
C GLY A 272 17.72 -10.00 -0.67
N LEU A 273 17.15 -8.86 -0.28
CA LEU A 273 16.62 -8.62 1.07
C LEU A 273 15.20 -9.22 1.30
N GLY A 274 14.65 -9.92 0.31
CA GLY A 274 13.30 -10.52 0.39
C GLY A 274 12.16 -9.56 0.05
N ALA A 275 12.45 -8.39 -0.51
CA ALA A 275 11.44 -7.45 -0.99
C ALA A 275 11.10 -7.67 -2.48
N HIS A 276 9.97 -7.11 -2.92
CA HIS A 276 9.54 -7.07 -4.31
C HIS A 276 9.45 -5.62 -4.78
N PRO A 277 10.54 -5.06 -5.31
CA PRO A 277 10.56 -3.67 -5.74
C PRO A 277 9.98 -3.51 -7.16
N GLU A 278 9.23 -2.43 -7.36
CA GLU A 278 8.75 -1.96 -8.66
C GLU A 278 8.95 -0.45 -8.81
N LEU A 279 9.19 -0.02 -10.05
CA LEU A 279 9.23 1.40 -10.40
C LEU A 279 7.81 1.86 -10.71
N VAL A 280 7.40 2.98 -10.16
CA VAL A 280 6.09 3.58 -10.46
C VAL A 280 6.28 4.62 -11.55
N ALA A 281 5.63 4.44 -12.71
CA ALA A 281 5.71 5.40 -13.79
C ALA A 281 5.03 6.75 -13.40
N PRO A 282 5.41 7.88 -14.02
CA PRO A 282 4.79 9.19 -13.78
C PRO A 282 3.27 9.16 -13.97
N ASP A 283 2.81 8.48 -15.03
CA ASP A 283 1.41 8.46 -15.48
C ASP A 283 0.56 7.40 -14.77
N ASP A 284 1.18 6.37 -14.21
CA ASP A 284 0.48 5.28 -13.51
C ASP A 284 -0.20 5.74 -12.22
N ALA A 285 0.02 6.99 -11.78
CA ALA A 285 -0.62 7.60 -10.62
C ALA A 285 -1.82 8.51 -10.97
N GLY A 286 -2.23 8.57 -12.23
CA GLY A 286 -3.50 9.16 -12.69
C GLY A 286 -4.72 8.33 -12.32
#